data_AF-A0A5D4RUT3-F1
#
_entry.id   AF-A0A5D4RUT3-F1
#
_cell.length_a   1.000
_cell.length_b   1.000
_cell.length_c   1.000
_cell.angle_alpha   90.00
_cell.angle_beta   90.00
_cell.angle_gamma   90.00
#
_symmetry.space_group_name_H-M   'P 1'
#
loop_
_entity.id
_entity.type
_entity.pdbx_description
1 polymer ?
#
loop_
_entity_poly.entity_id
_entity_poly.type
_entity_poly.pdbx_seq_one_letter_code
_entity_poly.pdbx_strand_id
1 'polypeptide(L)'
;MEPIKKAYGYITRNHDGRPQVLVFQHPILEAGIQIPKGTVEAGESPEAAVVREMREETGLTDLGEPVFLADDMWRADDGSTHHRHFYRLDQRDVLDQWQHAPSGGGEEEGLQLTLFWISSPGDIPLARGHGDYLADVLEERPEDGFGCLEASEDVKQVYLLEEGVERIIGETRERISFEEGGAVLVREQTLISEEMGDRRTVTRLMAATNRPLSVEDTGGGGVRAVYAGDHVMIERDGREERVSLHHLPIDTFSVELLLRTLPLEGGYVRSFHAFNVHKGEEQLIEIHADEQASGSFKVRVEFGATTQWYWIRSDTGELLKQYSEPAPGLQVEFRR
;
A
#
# COMPACT_ATOMS: atom_id res chain seq x y z
N MET A 1 9.91 26.95 -23.49
CA MET A 1 8.44 26.96 -23.57
C MET A 1 7.93 26.75 -22.16
N GLU A 2 6.93 27.51 -21.72
CA GLU A 2 6.34 27.25 -20.39
C GLU A 2 5.66 25.88 -20.38
N PRO A 3 5.76 25.12 -19.27
CA PRO A 3 5.08 23.83 -19.18
C PRO A 3 3.56 23.97 -19.31
N ILE A 4 2.94 23.04 -20.03
CA ILE A 4 1.48 22.96 -20.13
C ILE A 4 0.96 22.37 -18.83
N LYS A 5 0.09 23.08 -18.12
CA LYS A 5 -0.51 22.58 -16.89
C LYS A 5 -1.62 21.58 -17.20
N LYS A 6 -1.57 20.43 -16.54
CA LYS A 6 -2.54 19.34 -16.69
C LYS A 6 -3.10 18.97 -15.33
N ALA A 7 -4.39 18.66 -15.29
CA ALA A 7 -5.07 18.17 -14.09
C ALA A 7 -5.49 16.71 -14.33
N TYR A 8 -5.12 15.81 -13.42
CA TYR A 8 -5.43 14.39 -13.44
C TYR A 8 -6.26 14.05 -12.20
N GLY A 9 -7.34 13.29 -12.38
CA GLY A 9 -8.19 12.89 -11.26
C GLY A 9 -8.29 11.37 -11.16
N TYR A 10 -7.85 10.85 -10.01
CA TYR A 10 -8.20 9.50 -9.59
C TYR A 10 -9.55 9.57 -8.88
N ILE A 11 -10.61 9.25 -9.60
CA ILE A 11 -11.95 9.15 -9.02
C ILE A 11 -12.06 7.80 -8.30
N THR A 12 -12.29 7.83 -6.99
CA THR A 12 -12.35 6.66 -6.13
C THR A 12 -13.76 6.31 -5.71
N ARG A 13 -14.05 5.02 -5.56
CA ARG A 13 -15.19 4.53 -4.78
C ARG A 13 -14.75 3.39 -3.88
N ASN A 14 -15.46 3.17 -2.78
CA ASN A 14 -15.34 1.95 -2.01
C ASN A 14 -16.45 0.97 -2.45
N HIS A 15 -16.07 -0.21 -2.89
CA HIS A 15 -16.99 -1.28 -3.30
C HIS A 15 -16.60 -2.58 -2.62
N ASP A 16 -17.52 -3.18 -1.85
CA ASP A 16 -17.28 -4.38 -1.04
C ASP A 16 -16.03 -4.29 -0.14
N GLY A 17 -15.80 -3.11 0.45
CA GLY A 17 -14.65 -2.86 1.32
C GLY A 17 -13.33 -2.77 0.55
N ARG A 18 -13.34 -2.51 -0.77
CA ARG A 18 -12.14 -2.33 -1.57
C ARG A 18 -12.18 -0.99 -2.29
N PRO A 19 -11.10 -0.19 -2.23
CA PRO A 19 -11.00 0.98 -3.07
C PRO A 19 -10.94 0.56 -4.54
N GLN A 20 -11.64 1.30 -5.37
CA GLN A 20 -11.58 1.18 -6.82
C GLN A 20 -11.37 2.54 -7.44
N VAL A 21 -10.70 2.57 -8.59
CA VAL A 21 -10.45 3.79 -9.36
C VAL A 21 -11.17 3.70 -10.69
N LEU A 22 -11.82 4.80 -11.07
CA LEU A 22 -12.48 4.93 -12.36
C LEU A 22 -11.44 5.13 -13.46
N VAL A 23 -11.55 4.32 -14.51
CA VAL A 23 -10.78 4.46 -15.74
C VAL A 23 -11.75 4.45 -16.92
N PHE A 24 -11.27 4.86 -18.08
CA PHE A 24 -12.00 4.73 -19.32
C PHE A 24 -11.16 4.13 -20.44
N GLN A 25 -11.85 3.39 -21.31
CA GLN A 25 -11.31 2.95 -22.59
C GLN A 25 -11.73 3.95 -23.67
N HIS A 26 -10.73 4.49 -24.35
CA HIS A 26 -10.92 5.34 -25.52
C HIS A 26 -11.28 4.49 -26.76
N PRO A 27 -12.13 4.98 -27.70
CA PRO A 27 -12.50 4.22 -28.90
C PRO A 27 -11.32 4.00 -29.87
N ILE A 28 -10.32 4.89 -29.84
CA ILE A 28 -9.03 4.72 -30.54
C ILE A 28 -8.14 3.83 -29.69
N LEU A 29 -7.80 2.64 -30.19
CA LEU A 29 -7.06 1.61 -29.45
C LEU A 29 -5.66 2.07 -29.02
N GLU A 30 -4.98 2.86 -29.85
CA GLU A 30 -3.63 3.37 -29.59
C GLU A 30 -3.58 4.35 -28.41
N ALA A 31 -4.71 4.93 -28.01
CA ALA A 31 -4.77 5.85 -26.87
C ALA A 31 -4.72 5.12 -25.51
N GLY A 32 -4.91 3.79 -25.50
CA GLY A 32 -4.89 2.99 -24.28
C GLY A 32 -6.04 3.30 -23.30
N ILE A 33 -5.92 2.76 -22.09
CA ILE A 33 -6.86 2.99 -20.98
C ILE A 33 -6.32 4.10 -20.11
N GLN A 34 -7.19 5.03 -19.72
CA GLN A 34 -6.79 6.28 -19.09
C GLN A 34 -7.63 6.54 -17.84
N ILE A 35 -7.03 7.18 -16.84
CA ILE A 35 -7.80 7.97 -15.87
C ILE A 35 -8.25 9.29 -16.52
N PRO A 36 -9.36 9.89 -16.05
CA PRO A 36 -9.77 11.21 -16.49
C PRO A 36 -8.74 12.29 -16.22
N LYS A 37 -8.57 13.20 -17.20
CA LYS A 37 -7.58 14.27 -17.16
C LYS A 37 -7.91 15.37 -18.17
N GLY A 38 -7.43 16.57 -17.89
CA GLY A 38 -7.51 17.64 -18.89
C GLY A 38 -6.53 18.78 -18.68
N THR A 39 -6.78 19.89 -19.37
CA THR A 39 -5.85 21.02 -19.42
C THR A 39 -6.32 22.10 -18.47
N VAL A 40 -5.40 22.63 -17.67
CA VAL A 40 -5.72 23.77 -16.80
C VAL A 40 -5.80 25.02 -17.67
N GLU A 41 -6.96 25.69 -17.68
CA GLU A 41 -7.18 26.86 -18.50
C GLU A 41 -6.49 28.13 -17.94
N ALA A 42 -6.38 29.15 -18.78
CA ALA A 42 -5.78 30.42 -18.38
C ALA A 42 -6.61 31.10 -17.29
N GLY A 43 -6.01 31.30 -16.12
CA GLY A 43 -6.68 31.88 -14.95
C GLY A 43 -7.42 30.87 -14.07
N GLU A 44 -7.41 29.59 -14.44
CA GLU A 44 -7.99 28.49 -13.67
C GLU A 44 -6.94 27.91 -12.70
N SER A 45 -7.37 27.48 -11.50
CA SER A 45 -6.52 26.70 -10.60
C SER A 45 -6.53 25.22 -11.03
N PRO A 46 -5.45 24.44 -10.79
CA PRO A 46 -5.47 23.01 -11.11
C PRO A 46 -6.58 22.23 -10.38
N GLU A 47 -6.97 22.69 -9.19
CA GLU A 47 -8.09 22.15 -8.41
C GLU A 47 -9.44 22.42 -9.07
N ALA A 48 -9.68 23.64 -9.57
CA ALA A 48 -10.91 23.94 -10.30
C ALA A 48 -10.96 23.16 -11.63
N ALA A 49 -9.82 23.08 -12.32
CA ALA A 49 -9.67 22.32 -13.54
C ALA A 49 -10.01 20.85 -13.32
N VAL A 50 -9.45 20.19 -12.30
CA VAL A 50 -9.72 18.75 -12.11
C VAL A 50 -11.22 18.48 -11.91
N VAL A 51 -11.91 19.31 -11.11
CA VAL A 51 -13.36 19.13 -10.87
C VAL A 51 -14.17 19.31 -12.15
N ARG A 52 -13.81 20.29 -13.00
CA ARG A 52 -14.46 20.52 -14.29
C ARG A 52 -14.22 19.33 -15.23
N GLU A 53 -12.96 18.93 -15.42
CA GLU A 53 -12.56 17.86 -16.33
C GLU A 53 -13.18 16.51 -15.92
N MET A 54 -13.23 16.20 -14.62
CA MET A 54 -13.88 14.97 -14.14
C MET A 54 -15.37 14.95 -14.53
N ARG A 55 -16.08 16.08 -14.42
CA ARG A 55 -17.48 16.18 -14.81
C ARG A 55 -17.64 16.02 -16.32
N GLU A 56 -16.78 16.67 -17.09
CA GLU A 56 -16.84 16.69 -18.56
C GLU A 56 -16.58 15.31 -19.17
N GLU A 57 -15.52 14.60 -18.73
CA GLU A 57 -15.12 13.31 -19.29
C GLU A 57 -15.91 12.10 -18.75
N THR A 58 -16.55 12.22 -17.57
CA THR A 58 -17.22 11.07 -16.93
C THR A 58 -18.73 11.22 -16.78
N GLY A 59 -19.25 12.45 -16.83
CA GLY A 59 -20.65 12.76 -16.56
C GLY A 59 -21.03 12.73 -15.08
N LEU A 60 -20.08 12.48 -14.17
CA LEU A 60 -20.33 12.45 -12.73
C LEU A 60 -20.53 13.86 -12.17
N THR A 61 -21.62 14.07 -11.43
CA THR A 61 -21.97 15.40 -10.90
C THR A 61 -21.79 15.57 -9.40
N ASP A 62 -21.75 14.47 -8.65
CA ASP A 62 -21.61 14.46 -7.19
C ASP A 62 -20.22 13.94 -6.82
N LEU A 63 -19.19 14.75 -7.08
CA LEU A 63 -17.81 14.41 -6.74
C LEU A 63 -17.46 15.04 -5.40
N GLY A 64 -16.75 14.31 -4.55
CA GLY A 64 -16.16 14.83 -3.33
C GLY A 64 -15.15 15.96 -3.60
N GLU A 65 -14.75 16.65 -2.53
CA GLU A 65 -13.73 17.69 -2.64
C GLU A 65 -12.39 17.09 -3.14
N PRO A 66 -11.73 17.74 -4.11
CA PRO A 66 -10.47 17.24 -4.65
C PRO A 66 -9.36 17.31 -3.60
N VAL A 67 -8.77 16.16 -3.29
CA VAL A 67 -7.60 16.05 -2.41
C VAL A 67 -6.34 16.02 -3.25
N PHE A 68 -5.44 16.99 -3.06
CA PHE A 68 -4.15 17.02 -3.76
C PHE A 68 -3.29 15.81 -3.37
N LEU A 69 -2.76 15.10 -4.36
CA LEU A 69 -1.88 13.95 -4.15
C LEU A 69 -0.41 14.31 -4.44
N ALA A 70 -0.15 14.84 -5.63
CA ALA A 70 1.19 15.13 -6.10
C ALA A 70 1.17 16.09 -7.30
N ASP A 71 2.31 16.68 -7.60
CA ASP A 71 2.58 17.28 -8.90
C ASP A 71 3.98 16.91 -9.40
N ASP A 72 4.14 16.90 -10.72
CA ASP A 72 5.43 16.63 -11.34
C ASP A 72 5.62 17.33 -12.69
N MET A 73 6.85 17.23 -13.20
CA MET A 73 7.23 17.73 -14.50
C MET A 73 7.53 16.57 -15.45
N TRP A 74 6.62 16.34 -16.40
CA TRP A 74 6.67 15.19 -17.31
C TRP A 74 6.99 15.61 -18.72
N ARG A 75 7.83 14.84 -19.42
CA ARG A 75 8.14 15.06 -20.84
C ARG A 75 7.30 14.14 -21.70
N ALA A 76 6.46 14.76 -22.52
CA ALA A 76 5.63 14.10 -23.51
C ALA A 76 6.42 13.61 -24.71
N ASP A 77 5.86 12.65 -25.42
CA ASP A 77 6.50 12.04 -26.58
C ASP A 77 6.65 13.02 -27.76
N ASP A 78 5.80 14.06 -27.80
CA ASP A 78 5.89 15.17 -28.74
C ASP A 78 6.96 16.22 -28.36
N GLY A 79 7.67 16.00 -27.25
CA GLY A 79 8.73 16.89 -26.73
C GLY A 79 8.22 18.05 -25.88
N SER A 80 6.91 18.19 -25.68
CA SER A 80 6.35 19.15 -24.75
C SER A 80 6.60 18.75 -23.29
N THR A 81 6.61 19.73 -22.40
CA THR A 81 6.73 19.50 -20.96
C THR A 81 5.37 19.77 -20.32
N HIS A 82 4.84 18.80 -19.60
CA HIS A 82 3.61 18.92 -18.83
C HIS A 82 3.93 19.12 -17.35
N HIS A 83 3.32 20.13 -16.74
CA HIS A 83 3.23 20.22 -15.28
C HIS A 83 1.94 19.52 -14.87
N ARG A 84 2.06 18.27 -14.42
CA ARG A 84 0.89 17.44 -14.07
C ARG A 84 0.55 17.65 -12.60
N HIS A 85 -0.72 17.89 -12.31
CA HIS A 85 -1.26 17.95 -10.95
C HIS A 85 -2.24 16.80 -10.77
N PHE A 86 -2.05 16.00 -9.73
CA PHE A 86 -2.85 14.80 -9.44
C PHE A 86 -3.71 15.02 -8.21
N TYR A 87 -4.99 14.64 -8.32
CA TYR A 87 -5.96 14.73 -7.25
C TYR A 87 -6.72 13.42 -7.07
N ARG A 88 -7.15 13.12 -5.85
CA ARG A 88 -8.15 12.11 -5.53
C ARG A 88 -9.51 12.78 -5.37
N LEU A 89 -10.57 12.18 -5.94
CA LEU A 89 -11.94 12.63 -5.74
C LEU A 89 -12.80 11.42 -5.38
N ASP A 90 -13.49 11.47 -4.25
CA ASP A 90 -14.36 10.37 -3.83
C ASP A 90 -15.73 10.44 -4.53
N GLN A 91 -16.26 9.27 -4.87
CA GLN A 91 -17.58 9.07 -5.44
C GLN A 91 -18.31 7.92 -4.73
N ARG A 92 -19.65 8.05 -4.61
CA ARG A 92 -20.54 7.07 -4.00
C ARG A 92 -21.65 6.68 -4.98
N ASP A 93 -22.09 5.44 -4.91
CA ASP A 93 -23.32 4.95 -5.55
C ASP A 93 -23.42 5.21 -7.07
N VAL A 94 -22.42 4.75 -7.83
CA VAL A 94 -22.38 4.81 -9.30
C VAL A 94 -22.32 3.40 -9.90
N LEU A 95 -22.87 3.25 -11.11
CA LEU A 95 -22.83 2.03 -11.92
C LEU A 95 -21.40 1.49 -12.06
N ASP A 96 -21.29 0.15 -12.20
CA ASP A 96 -20.01 -0.52 -12.41
C ASP A 96 -19.39 -0.24 -13.78
N GLN A 97 -20.23 0.09 -14.76
CA GLN A 97 -19.80 0.44 -16.10
C GLN A 97 -20.84 1.33 -16.78
N TRP A 98 -20.39 2.33 -17.54
CA TRP A 98 -21.27 3.11 -18.41
C TRP A 98 -20.51 3.66 -19.62
N GLN A 99 -21.26 4.19 -20.58
CA GLN A 99 -20.70 4.94 -21.69
C GLN A 99 -21.01 6.42 -21.53
N HIS A 100 -20.05 7.27 -21.86
CA HIS A 100 -20.22 8.72 -21.80
C HIS A 100 -19.60 9.40 -23.02
N ALA A 101 -20.24 10.48 -23.47
CA ALA A 101 -19.71 11.35 -24.50
C ALA A 101 -19.16 12.61 -23.81
N PRO A 102 -17.83 12.85 -23.83
CA PRO A 102 -17.24 13.99 -23.15
C PRO A 102 -17.82 15.32 -23.64
N SER A 103 -17.95 16.28 -22.72
CA SER A 103 -18.51 17.61 -23.03
C SER A 103 -17.47 18.72 -23.18
N GLY A 104 -16.17 18.43 -23.05
CA GLY A 104 -15.07 19.40 -23.15
C GLY A 104 -14.86 19.99 -24.56
N GLY A 105 -15.38 19.32 -25.59
CA GLY A 105 -15.35 19.78 -26.98
C GLY A 105 -14.01 19.55 -27.69
N GLY A 106 -13.88 20.07 -28.92
CA GLY A 106 -12.63 19.96 -29.69
C GLY A 106 -12.38 18.56 -30.25
N GLU A 107 -11.20 17.98 -29.97
CA GLU A 107 -10.81 16.62 -30.42
C GLU A 107 -11.68 15.51 -29.80
N GLU A 108 -12.48 15.85 -28.79
CA GLU A 108 -13.37 14.92 -28.09
C GLU A 108 -14.79 14.87 -28.69
N GLU A 109 -15.10 15.72 -29.66
CA GLU A 109 -16.43 15.79 -30.27
C GLU A 109 -16.75 14.50 -31.04
N GLY A 110 -17.81 13.80 -30.61
CA GLY A 110 -18.22 12.52 -31.19
C GLY A 110 -17.50 11.30 -30.63
N LEU A 111 -16.65 11.46 -29.61
CA LEU A 111 -16.10 10.33 -28.86
C LEU A 111 -17.15 9.69 -27.97
N GLN A 112 -16.98 8.39 -27.73
CA GLN A 112 -17.74 7.64 -26.75
C GLN A 112 -16.76 6.84 -25.90
N LEU A 113 -16.59 7.26 -24.65
CA LEU A 113 -15.73 6.61 -23.68
C LEU A 113 -16.50 5.49 -23.00
N THR A 114 -15.84 4.35 -22.75
CA THR A 114 -16.39 3.28 -21.91
C THR A 114 -15.71 3.35 -20.55
N LEU A 115 -16.46 3.73 -19.52
CA LEU A 115 -15.97 3.93 -18.16
C LEU A 115 -16.24 2.70 -17.31
N PHE A 116 -15.26 2.28 -16.51
CA PHE A 116 -15.35 1.14 -15.61
C PHE A 116 -14.32 1.27 -14.48
N TRP A 117 -14.44 0.41 -13.46
CA TRP A 117 -13.62 0.48 -12.25
C TRP A 117 -12.54 -0.60 -12.22
N ILE A 118 -11.35 -0.24 -11.75
CA ILE A 118 -10.26 -1.18 -11.45
C ILE A 118 -9.96 -1.17 -9.94
N SER A 119 -9.50 -2.30 -9.41
CA SER A 119 -9.26 -2.51 -7.97
C SER A 119 -7.79 -2.74 -7.65
N SER A 120 -6.93 -2.96 -8.65
CA SER A 120 -5.48 -3.08 -8.50
C SER A 120 -4.75 -2.33 -9.61
N PRO A 121 -3.56 -1.74 -9.33
CA PRO A 121 -2.69 -1.20 -10.37
C PRO A 121 -2.31 -2.19 -11.48
N GLY A 122 -2.35 -3.50 -11.17
CA GLY A 122 -2.05 -4.58 -12.12
C GLY A 122 -3.24 -5.11 -12.92
N ASP A 123 -4.47 -4.67 -12.62
CA ASP A 123 -5.68 -5.21 -13.28
C ASP A 123 -5.66 -4.97 -14.79
N ILE A 124 -5.21 -3.78 -15.21
CA ILE A 124 -5.15 -3.39 -16.60
C ILE A 124 -4.05 -2.35 -16.82
N PRO A 125 -3.22 -2.49 -17.88
CA PRO A 125 -2.17 -1.52 -18.14
C PRO A 125 -2.78 -0.19 -18.56
N LEU A 126 -2.50 0.86 -17.78
CA LEU A 126 -2.87 2.21 -18.15
C LEU A 126 -1.89 2.80 -19.17
N ALA A 127 -2.38 3.76 -19.94
CA ALA A 127 -1.56 4.58 -20.81
C ALA A 127 -0.42 5.22 -20.00
N ARG A 128 0.75 5.36 -20.62
CA ARG A 128 1.96 5.85 -19.97
C ARG A 128 1.68 7.16 -19.24
N GLY A 129 2.02 7.22 -17.95
CA GLY A 129 1.82 8.41 -17.12
C GLY A 129 0.46 8.51 -16.42
N HIS A 130 -0.53 7.68 -16.75
CA HIS A 130 -1.85 7.69 -16.11
C HIS A 130 -1.91 6.85 -14.83
N GLY A 131 -0.96 5.93 -14.63
CA GLY A 131 -0.89 5.06 -13.46
C GLY A 131 0.17 5.44 -12.43
N ASP A 132 0.89 6.55 -12.63
CA ASP A 132 2.12 6.88 -11.87
C ASP A 132 1.88 7.02 -10.35
N TYR A 133 0.66 7.36 -9.95
CA TYR A 133 0.22 7.53 -8.55
C TYR A 133 -0.99 6.64 -8.21
N LEU A 134 -1.31 5.66 -9.06
CA LEU A 134 -2.50 4.82 -8.89
C LEU A 134 -2.43 3.99 -7.60
N ALA A 135 -1.23 3.53 -7.24
CA ALA A 135 -1.02 2.77 -6.02
C ALA A 135 -1.24 3.61 -4.75
N ASP A 136 -0.97 4.92 -4.78
CA ASP A 136 -1.25 5.83 -3.65
C ASP A 136 -2.76 6.00 -3.40
N VAL A 137 -3.59 5.59 -4.35
CA VAL A 137 -5.05 5.72 -4.30
C VAL A 137 -5.76 4.38 -4.11
N LEU A 138 -5.24 3.30 -4.69
CA LEU A 138 -5.80 1.95 -4.57
C LEU A 138 -5.28 1.18 -3.36
N GLU A 139 -4.17 1.58 -2.75
CA GLU A 139 -3.70 0.98 -1.51
C GLU A 139 -4.11 1.89 -0.35
N GLU A 140 -5.25 1.59 0.31
CA GLU A 140 -5.61 2.24 1.57
C GLU A 140 -4.51 1.98 2.61
N ARG A 141 -3.64 2.97 2.80
CA ARG A 141 -2.73 3.03 3.93
C ARG A 141 -3.40 3.86 5.02
N PRO A 142 -3.18 3.56 6.31
CA PRO A 142 -3.65 4.41 7.40
C PRO A 142 -3.38 5.88 7.07
N GLU A 143 -4.36 6.78 7.22
CA GLU A 143 -4.24 8.19 6.81
C GLU A 143 -3.01 8.87 7.45
N ASP A 144 -2.64 8.42 8.65
CA ASP A 144 -1.47 8.90 9.40
C ASP A 144 -0.21 8.02 9.23
N GLY A 145 -0.28 6.97 8.41
CA GLY A 145 0.76 5.94 8.28
C GLY A 145 1.11 5.28 9.61
N PHE A 146 2.33 5.53 10.09
CA PHE A 146 2.88 5.17 11.39
C PHE A 146 3.06 6.37 12.32
N GLY A 147 2.56 7.56 11.94
CA GLY A 147 2.66 8.78 12.74
C GLY A 147 1.94 8.71 14.09
N CYS A 148 0.99 7.77 14.25
CA CYS A 148 0.32 7.49 15.51
C CYS A 148 1.15 6.60 16.46
N LEU A 149 2.27 6.02 16.00
CA LEU A 149 3.14 5.20 16.84
C LEU A 149 4.10 6.09 17.63
N GLU A 150 4.40 5.65 18.85
CA GLU A 150 5.40 6.29 19.70
C GLU A 150 6.68 5.44 19.78
N ALA A 151 7.80 6.08 20.12
CA ALA A 151 9.02 5.36 20.40
C ALA A 151 8.80 4.42 21.61
N SER A 152 9.09 3.15 21.44
CA SER A 152 8.74 2.12 22.42
C SER A 152 9.76 0.99 22.43
N GLU A 153 9.77 0.23 23.52
CA GLU A 153 10.47 -1.03 23.61
C GLU A 153 9.52 -2.10 24.15
N ASP A 154 9.55 -3.27 23.53
CA ASP A 154 8.71 -4.40 23.88
C ASP A 154 9.55 -5.68 23.98
N VAL A 155 9.18 -6.58 24.88
CA VAL A 155 9.80 -7.88 25.06
C VAL A 155 8.72 -8.94 25.12
N LYS A 156 8.91 -10.03 24.36
CA LYS A 156 8.00 -11.17 24.32
C LYS A 156 8.78 -12.46 24.49
N GLN A 157 8.24 -13.38 25.27
CA GLN A 157 8.74 -14.75 25.36
C GLN A 157 8.26 -15.55 24.14
N VAL A 158 9.14 -16.43 23.64
CA VAL A 158 8.84 -17.34 22.53
C VAL A 158 8.52 -18.71 23.11
N TYR A 159 7.32 -19.19 22.81
CA TYR A 159 6.80 -20.47 23.26
C TYR A 159 6.75 -21.44 22.09
N LEU A 160 7.23 -22.65 22.31
CA LEU A 160 7.00 -23.80 21.44
C LEU A 160 5.99 -24.72 22.11
N LEU A 161 4.93 -25.06 21.39
CA LEU A 161 3.95 -26.04 21.81
C LEU A 161 4.01 -27.23 20.86
N GLU A 162 4.36 -28.38 21.42
CA GLU A 162 4.49 -29.64 20.68
C GLU A 162 3.85 -30.76 21.52
N GLU A 163 2.93 -31.52 20.91
CA GLU A 163 2.21 -32.63 21.57
C GLU A 163 1.53 -32.25 22.91
N GLY A 164 1.09 -30.99 23.04
CA GLY A 164 0.43 -30.47 24.25
C GLY A 164 1.39 -30.06 25.38
N VAL A 165 2.70 -30.10 25.15
CA VAL A 165 3.72 -29.57 26.06
C VAL A 165 4.13 -28.18 25.61
N GLU A 166 4.05 -27.21 26.51
CA GLU A 166 4.49 -25.83 26.28
C GLU A 166 5.87 -25.61 26.91
N ARG A 167 6.79 -25.00 26.14
CA ARG A 167 8.14 -24.63 26.62
C ARG A 167 8.54 -23.25 26.10
N ILE A 168 9.27 -22.50 26.93
CA ILE A 168 9.91 -21.26 26.50
C ILE A 168 11.20 -21.63 25.78
N ILE A 169 11.38 -21.12 24.57
CA ILE A 169 12.51 -21.45 23.69
C ILE A 169 13.35 -20.23 23.32
N GLY A 170 12.95 -19.04 23.76
CA GLY A 170 13.67 -17.81 23.47
C GLY A 170 12.90 -16.57 23.88
N GLU A 171 13.46 -15.43 23.49
CA GLU A 171 12.89 -14.11 23.74
C GLU A 171 13.05 -13.26 22.48
N THR A 172 12.04 -12.45 22.18
CA THR A 172 12.15 -11.36 21.22
C THR A 172 12.11 -10.02 21.91
N ARG A 173 12.93 -9.07 21.43
CA ARG A 173 12.86 -7.65 21.80
C ARG A 173 12.59 -6.83 20.55
N GLU A 174 11.65 -5.91 20.64
CA GLU A 174 11.35 -4.92 19.59
C GLU A 174 11.63 -3.52 20.14
N ARG A 175 12.28 -2.68 19.35
CA ARG A 175 12.44 -1.26 19.60
C ARG A 175 11.92 -0.47 18.40
N ILE A 176 11.02 0.47 18.67
CA ILE A 176 10.54 1.46 17.70
C ILE A 176 11.19 2.81 18.04
N SER A 177 11.73 3.46 17.03
CA SER A 177 12.36 4.78 17.15
C SER A 177 12.17 5.57 15.86
N PHE A 178 12.55 6.85 15.87
CA PHE A 178 12.37 7.75 14.74
C PHE A 178 13.67 8.49 14.40
N GLU A 179 13.99 8.54 13.11
CA GLU A 179 15.12 9.26 12.52
C GLU A 179 14.61 10.45 11.70
N GLU A 180 15.51 11.31 11.22
CA GLU A 180 15.21 12.43 10.32
C GLU A 180 14.08 13.36 10.80
N GLY A 181 14.08 13.68 12.10
CA GLY A 181 13.07 14.57 12.68
C GLY A 181 11.66 13.97 12.75
N GLY A 182 11.52 12.64 12.68
CA GLY A 182 10.25 11.94 12.72
C GLY A 182 9.80 11.37 11.38
N ALA A 183 10.47 11.73 10.28
CA ALA A 183 10.06 11.29 8.94
C ALA A 183 10.29 9.80 8.69
N VAL A 184 11.28 9.20 9.37
CA VAL A 184 11.67 7.80 9.20
C VAL A 184 11.40 7.04 10.49
N LEU A 185 10.54 6.02 10.44
CA LEU A 185 10.37 5.05 11.52
C LEU A 185 11.43 3.95 11.38
N VAL A 186 12.09 3.62 12.49
CA VAL A 186 13.05 2.53 12.58
C VAL A 186 12.54 1.50 13.57
N ARG A 187 12.33 0.27 13.10
CA ARG A 187 12.00 -0.90 13.89
C ARG A 187 13.20 -1.82 13.95
N GLU A 188 13.72 -2.06 15.16
CA GLU A 188 14.74 -3.07 15.42
C GLU A 188 14.11 -4.22 16.21
N GLN A 189 14.18 -5.43 15.68
CA GLN A 189 13.72 -6.64 16.35
C GLN A 189 14.87 -7.63 16.49
N THR A 190 15.06 -8.18 17.68
CA THR A 190 16.00 -9.27 17.94
C THR A 190 15.25 -10.50 18.45
N LEU A 191 15.65 -11.68 18.01
CA LEU A 191 15.29 -12.98 18.59
C LEU A 191 16.56 -13.60 19.16
N ILE A 192 16.48 -14.07 20.40
CA ILE A 192 17.51 -14.91 21.02
C ILE A 192 16.87 -16.26 21.31
N SER A 193 17.37 -17.33 20.69
CA SER A 193 16.83 -18.66 20.83
C SER A 193 17.85 -19.71 20.44
N GLU A 194 18.10 -20.68 21.32
CA GLU A 194 18.96 -21.83 20.99
C GLU A 194 18.34 -22.71 19.90
N GLU A 195 17.01 -22.77 19.80
CA GLU A 195 16.31 -23.66 18.87
C GLU A 195 16.02 -23.01 17.52
N MET A 196 15.66 -21.73 17.52
CA MET A 196 15.36 -20.98 16.30
C MET A 196 16.57 -20.23 15.74
N GLY A 197 17.64 -20.14 16.52
CA GLY A 197 18.81 -19.33 16.21
C GLY A 197 18.59 -17.84 16.51
N ASP A 198 19.69 -17.14 16.76
CA ASP A 198 19.67 -15.71 16.98
C ASP A 198 19.41 -14.96 15.67
N ARG A 199 18.57 -13.93 15.75
CA ARG A 199 18.21 -13.10 14.61
C ARG A 199 18.12 -11.65 15.01
N ARG A 200 18.54 -10.75 14.12
CA ARG A 200 18.31 -9.32 14.23
C ARG A 200 17.78 -8.80 12.90
N THR A 201 16.68 -8.06 12.97
CA THR A 201 16.04 -7.40 11.83
C THR A 201 15.94 -5.91 12.13
N VAL A 202 16.39 -5.07 11.21
CA VAL A 202 16.20 -3.62 11.23
C VAL A 202 15.41 -3.23 9.99
N THR A 203 14.25 -2.62 10.20
CA THR A 203 13.38 -2.13 9.12
C THR A 203 13.25 -0.61 9.23
N ARG A 204 13.47 0.10 8.12
CA ARG A 204 13.26 1.55 8.01
C ARG A 204 12.11 1.83 7.07
N LEU A 205 11.16 2.67 7.50
CA LEU A 205 9.94 2.98 6.77
C LEU A 205 9.70 4.50 6.81
N MET A 206 9.09 5.05 5.76
CA MET A 206 8.52 6.39 5.81
C MET A 206 7.38 6.39 6.83
N ALA A 207 7.47 7.23 7.87
CA ALA A 207 6.48 7.28 8.92
C ALA A 207 5.11 7.72 8.41
N ALA A 208 5.05 8.65 7.45
CA ALA A 208 3.79 9.16 6.92
C ALA A 208 3.04 8.20 5.98
N THR A 209 3.73 7.23 5.37
CA THR A 209 3.15 6.46 4.24
C THR A 209 3.36 4.95 4.35
N ASN A 210 3.97 4.46 5.43
CA ASN A 210 4.36 3.06 5.63
C ASN A 210 5.28 2.48 4.53
N ARG A 211 5.80 3.34 3.64
CA ARG A 211 6.63 2.91 2.52
C ARG A 211 7.96 2.38 3.03
N PRO A 212 8.37 1.16 2.66
CA PRO A 212 9.67 0.65 3.07
C PRO A 212 10.80 1.44 2.41
N LEU A 213 11.86 1.68 3.18
CA LEU A 213 13.09 2.33 2.76
C LEU A 213 14.23 1.31 2.72
N SER A 214 14.38 0.54 3.80
CA SER A 214 15.36 -0.55 3.86
C SER A 214 15.02 -1.62 4.88
N VAL A 215 15.56 -2.81 4.65
CA VAL A 215 15.57 -3.92 5.59
C VAL A 215 16.99 -4.48 5.70
N GLU A 216 17.42 -4.76 6.91
CA GLU A 216 18.63 -5.52 7.22
C GLU A 216 18.25 -6.66 8.15
N ASP A 217 18.37 -7.90 7.69
CA ASP A 217 18.05 -9.09 8.48
C ASP A 217 19.26 -10.03 8.54
N THR A 218 19.56 -10.58 9.72
CA THR A 218 20.66 -11.53 9.90
C THR A 218 20.22 -12.99 9.80
N GLY A 219 18.93 -13.26 9.58
CA GLY A 219 18.38 -14.61 9.47
C GLY A 219 18.64 -15.23 8.08
N GLY A 220 18.76 -16.57 8.04
CA GLY A 220 18.76 -17.34 6.79
C GLY A 220 19.85 -16.95 5.79
N GLY A 221 21.07 -16.65 6.25
CA GLY A 221 22.20 -16.22 5.41
C GLY A 221 22.42 -14.71 5.34
N GLY A 222 21.49 -13.93 5.91
CA GLY A 222 21.58 -12.48 5.93
C GLY A 222 21.09 -11.85 4.63
N VAL A 223 20.37 -10.74 4.76
CA VAL A 223 19.91 -9.94 3.62
C VAL A 223 19.93 -8.46 3.99
N ARG A 224 20.37 -7.63 3.05
CA ARG A 224 20.06 -6.21 3.06
C ARG A 224 19.22 -5.87 1.83
N ALA A 225 18.18 -5.09 2.00
CA ALA A 225 17.32 -4.61 0.93
C ALA A 225 17.19 -3.09 1.03
N VAL A 226 17.24 -2.40 -0.11
CA VAL A 226 17.00 -0.95 -0.22
C VAL A 226 15.95 -0.72 -1.30
N TYR A 227 14.87 -0.03 -0.92
CA TYR A 227 13.74 0.23 -1.78
C TYR A 227 13.92 1.56 -2.52
N ALA A 228 13.74 1.54 -3.84
CA ALA A 228 13.97 2.67 -4.73
C ALA A 228 12.75 3.01 -5.60
N GLY A 229 11.54 2.84 -5.05
CA GLY A 229 10.28 3.17 -5.71
C GLY A 229 9.78 2.09 -6.65
N ASP A 230 10.41 1.96 -7.82
CA ASP A 230 10.04 0.98 -8.85
C ASP A 230 10.88 -0.31 -8.80
N HIS A 231 11.82 -0.41 -7.85
CA HIS A 231 12.65 -1.60 -7.65
C HIS A 231 13.19 -1.69 -6.22
N VAL A 232 13.71 -2.87 -5.89
CA VAL A 232 14.47 -3.15 -4.66
C VAL A 232 15.86 -3.64 -5.05
N MET A 233 16.88 -3.08 -4.40
CA MET A 233 18.25 -3.58 -4.45
C MET A 233 18.45 -4.54 -3.28
N ILE A 234 18.72 -5.81 -3.56
CA ILE A 234 18.88 -6.87 -2.57
C ILE A 234 20.35 -7.31 -2.55
N GLU A 235 20.98 -7.24 -1.39
CA GLU A 235 22.32 -7.75 -1.14
C GLU A 235 22.25 -9.01 -0.27
N ARG A 236 22.86 -10.10 -0.77
CA ARG A 236 22.99 -11.40 -0.08
C ARG A 236 24.35 -12.00 -0.38
N ASP A 237 25.07 -12.49 0.63
CA ASP A 237 26.38 -13.14 0.44
C ASP A 237 27.36 -12.31 -0.41
N GLY A 238 27.30 -10.97 -0.30
CA GLY A 238 28.12 -10.03 -1.08
C GLY A 238 27.75 -9.92 -2.58
N ARG A 239 26.60 -10.45 -2.99
CA ARG A 239 26.01 -10.27 -4.32
C ARG A 239 24.84 -9.32 -4.25
N GLU A 240 24.76 -8.43 -5.24
CA GLU A 240 23.67 -7.48 -5.38
C GLU A 240 22.76 -7.90 -6.54
N GLU A 241 21.46 -7.85 -6.31
CA GLU A 241 20.41 -8.14 -7.27
C GLU A 241 19.42 -6.98 -7.31
N ARG A 242 18.98 -6.61 -8.52
CA ARG A 242 17.91 -5.64 -8.72
C ARG A 242 16.63 -6.38 -9.06
N VAL A 243 15.61 -6.22 -8.23
CA VAL A 243 14.27 -6.78 -8.45
C VAL A 243 13.31 -5.64 -8.78
N SER A 244 12.68 -5.68 -9.95
CA SER A 244 11.63 -4.72 -10.31
C SER A 244 10.37 -4.95 -9.49
N LEU A 245 9.72 -3.86 -9.08
CA LEU A 245 8.44 -3.88 -8.39
C LEU A 245 7.33 -3.50 -9.37
N HIS A 246 6.21 -4.21 -9.30
CA HIS A 246 5.01 -3.89 -10.08
C HIS A 246 3.97 -3.11 -9.27
N HIS A 247 4.07 -3.13 -7.94
CA HIS A 247 3.17 -2.43 -7.01
C HIS A 247 4.00 -1.62 -6.00
N LEU A 248 3.36 -0.81 -5.14
CA LEU A 248 4.06 -0.17 -4.03
C LEU A 248 4.03 -1.14 -2.83
N PRO A 249 5.10 -1.88 -2.55
CA PRO A 249 5.01 -2.92 -1.55
C PRO A 249 4.97 -2.33 -0.14
N ILE A 250 4.32 -3.05 0.76
CA ILE A 250 4.76 -3.10 2.15
C ILE A 250 5.86 -4.15 2.29
N ASP A 251 6.80 -3.98 3.22
CA ASP A 251 7.76 -5.05 3.50
C ASP A 251 7.12 -6.11 4.41
N THR A 252 7.36 -7.39 4.13
CA THR A 252 6.82 -8.47 4.98
C THR A 252 7.23 -8.40 6.46
N PHE A 253 8.36 -7.76 6.78
CA PHE A 253 8.82 -7.51 8.15
C PHE A 253 8.13 -6.33 8.85
N SER A 254 7.37 -5.51 8.12
CA SER A 254 6.62 -4.38 8.69
C SER A 254 5.14 -4.68 8.90
N VAL A 255 4.65 -5.87 8.52
CA VAL A 255 3.22 -6.24 8.68
C VAL A 255 2.75 -6.09 10.13
N GLU A 256 3.56 -6.50 11.10
CA GLU A 256 3.21 -6.33 12.52
C GLU A 256 3.03 -4.88 12.94
N LEU A 257 3.69 -3.91 12.29
CA LEU A 257 3.45 -2.49 12.54
C LEU A 257 2.19 -2.02 11.83
N LEU A 258 1.99 -2.46 10.57
CA LEU A 258 0.79 -2.15 9.79
C LEU A 258 -0.46 -2.54 10.57
N LEU A 259 -0.51 -3.75 11.13
CA LEU A 259 -1.67 -4.23 11.90
C LEU A 259 -2.04 -3.35 13.10
N ARG A 260 -1.10 -2.58 13.66
CA ARG A 260 -1.33 -1.69 14.82
C ARG A 260 -1.95 -0.36 14.40
N THR A 261 -1.87 -0.02 13.12
CA THR A 261 -2.33 1.26 12.58
C THR A 261 -3.50 1.12 11.62
N LEU A 262 -3.84 -0.10 11.22
CA LEU A 262 -5.07 -0.34 10.46
C LEU A 262 -6.31 0.01 11.30
N PRO A 263 -7.34 0.62 10.70
CA PRO A 263 -8.61 0.89 11.34
C PRO A 263 -9.44 -0.41 11.43
N LEU A 264 -8.99 -1.35 12.27
CA LEU A 264 -9.66 -2.63 12.43
C LEU A 264 -11.08 -2.44 12.98
N GLU A 265 -12.02 -3.12 12.36
CA GLU A 265 -13.44 -3.15 12.74
C GLU A 265 -14.00 -4.58 12.60
N GLY A 266 -15.24 -4.80 13.05
CA GLY A 266 -15.85 -6.12 13.01
C GLY A 266 -16.02 -6.65 11.58
N GLY A 267 -15.35 -7.76 11.26
CA GLY A 267 -15.41 -8.39 9.93
C GLY A 267 -14.51 -7.71 8.89
N TYR A 268 -13.44 -7.05 9.33
CA TYR A 268 -12.50 -6.35 8.46
C TYR A 268 -11.74 -7.31 7.54
N VAL A 269 -11.73 -7.01 6.24
CA VAL A 269 -10.94 -7.72 5.23
C VAL A 269 -10.22 -6.71 4.35
N ARG A 270 -8.89 -6.88 4.19
CA ARG A 270 -8.07 -6.08 3.26
C ARG A 270 -6.93 -6.90 2.69
N SER A 271 -6.44 -6.49 1.52
CA SER A 271 -5.28 -7.10 0.87
C SER A 271 -4.22 -6.04 0.56
N PHE A 272 -2.96 -6.42 0.66
CA PHE A 272 -1.82 -5.55 0.35
C PHE A 272 -0.82 -6.28 -0.53
N HIS A 273 -0.23 -5.58 -1.48
CA HIS A 273 0.98 -6.05 -2.14
C HIS A 273 2.15 -5.94 -1.17
N ALA A 274 2.79 -7.07 -0.86
CA ALA A 274 3.93 -7.13 0.02
C ALA A 274 5.16 -7.64 -0.73
N PHE A 275 6.34 -7.19 -0.33
CA PHE A 275 7.60 -7.71 -0.86
C PHE A 275 8.28 -8.60 0.16
N ASN A 276 8.57 -9.84 -0.24
CA ASN A 276 9.33 -10.77 0.57
C ASN A 276 10.81 -10.64 0.20
N VAL A 277 11.56 -9.89 1.00
CA VAL A 277 12.99 -9.68 0.72
C VAL A 277 13.74 -11.00 0.65
N HIS A 278 13.40 -12.00 1.48
CA HIS A 278 14.03 -13.34 1.51
C HIS A 278 13.89 -14.11 0.20
N LYS A 279 12.73 -14.01 -0.45
CA LYS A 279 12.47 -14.66 -1.73
C LYS A 279 12.83 -13.78 -2.93
N GLY A 280 12.92 -12.47 -2.74
CA GLY A 280 13.07 -11.51 -3.84
C GLY A 280 11.80 -11.42 -4.71
N GLU A 281 10.63 -11.59 -4.10
CA GLU A 281 9.35 -11.73 -4.80
C GLU A 281 8.25 -10.88 -4.17
N GLU A 282 7.41 -10.28 -5.02
CA GLU A 282 6.12 -9.71 -4.60
C GLU A 282 5.13 -10.84 -4.27
N GLN A 283 4.35 -10.66 -3.22
CA GLN A 283 3.26 -11.55 -2.84
C GLN A 283 2.07 -10.73 -2.33
N LEU A 284 0.86 -11.19 -2.63
CA LEU A 284 -0.33 -10.63 -2.00
C LEU A 284 -0.41 -11.14 -0.56
N ILE A 285 -0.65 -10.25 0.39
CA ILE A 285 -1.11 -10.62 1.72
C ILE A 285 -2.59 -10.30 1.87
N GLU A 286 -3.32 -11.16 2.56
CA GLU A 286 -4.71 -10.91 2.91
C GLU A 286 -4.87 -10.92 4.43
N ILE A 287 -5.52 -9.87 4.94
CA ILE A 287 -5.73 -9.59 6.34
C ILE A 287 -7.22 -9.74 6.62
N HIS A 288 -7.56 -10.59 7.58
CA HIS A 288 -8.92 -10.77 8.08
C HIS A 288 -8.90 -10.49 9.57
N ALA A 289 -9.77 -9.62 10.09
CA ALA A 289 -9.84 -9.33 11.51
C ALA A 289 -11.26 -9.45 12.05
N ASP A 290 -11.37 -10.20 13.15
CA ASP A 290 -12.61 -10.41 13.88
C ASP A 290 -12.48 -9.85 15.30
N GLU A 291 -13.41 -9.01 15.70
CA GLU A 291 -13.49 -8.51 17.07
C GLU A 291 -13.77 -9.65 18.06
N GLN A 292 -13.03 -9.66 19.16
CA GLN A 292 -13.15 -10.63 20.23
C GLN A 292 -13.82 -9.98 21.44
N ALA A 293 -14.59 -10.77 22.20
CA ALA A 293 -15.22 -10.32 23.44
C ALA A 293 -14.21 -9.80 24.50
N SER A 294 -12.92 -10.10 24.34
CA SER A 294 -11.81 -9.63 25.18
C SER A 294 -11.38 -8.18 24.94
N GLY A 295 -11.99 -7.45 23.99
CA GLY A 295 -11.52 -6.10 23.62
C GLY A 295 -10.23 -6.16 22.78
N SER A 296 -10.14 -7.16 21.90
CA SER A 296 -9.03 -7.32 20.95
C SER A 296 -9.55 -7.83 19.61
N PHE A 297 -8.77 -7.63 18.55
CA PHE A 297 -9.01 -8.24 17.26
C PHE A 297 -8.16 -9.49 17.13
N LYS A 298 -8.77 -10.59 16.70
CA LYS A 298 -8.04 -11.76 16.21
C LYS A 298 -7.84 -11.57 14.71
N VAL A 299 -6.60 -11.38 14.32
CA VAL A 299 -6.21 -11.05 12.95
C VAL A 299 -5.54 -12.27 12.32
N ARG A 300 -6.07 -12.76 11.20
CA ARG A 300 -5.44 -13.74 10.32
C ARG A 300 -4.73 -13.00 9.21
N VAL A 301 -3.45 -13.30 8.98
CA VAL A 301 -2.72 -12.82 7.82
C VAL A 301 -2.23 -14.00 6.99
N GLU A 302 -2.58 -13.99 5.72
CA GLU A 302 -2.18 -15.01 4.74
C GLU A 302 -1.02 -14.48 3.90
N PHE A 303 0.15 -15.12 4.02
CA PHE A 303 1.37 -14.84 3.26
C PHE A 303 1.56 -15.92 2.19
N GLY A 304 0.73 -15.87 1.15
CA GLY A 304 0.65 -16.95 0.16
C GLY A 304 0.26 -18.28 0.81
N ALA A 305 1.20 -19.22 0.91
CA ALA A 305 0.96 -20.55 1.49
C ALA A 305 1.09 -20.60 3.03
N THR A 306 1.55 -19.52 3.67
CA THR A 306 1.78 -19.48 5.12
C THR A 306 0.72 -18.62 5.78
N THR A 307 0.10 -19.11 6.86
CA THR A 307 -0.83 -18.31 7.67
C THR A 307 -0.19 -17.94 9.00
N GLN A 308 -0.37 -16.69 9.42
CA GLN A 308 -0.02 -16.22 10.76
C GLN A 308 -1.23 -15.58 11.43
N TRP A 309 -1.27 -15.64 12.75
CA TRP A 309 -2.33 -15.08 13.55
C TRP A 309 -1.79 -14.08 14.56
N TYR A 310 -2.51 -12.98 14.76
CA TYR A 310 -2.15 -11.91 15.66
C TYR A 310 -3.34 -11.52 16.53
N TRP A 311 -3.06 -11.03 17.74
CA TRP A 311 -4.05 -10.41 18.60
C TRP A 311 -3.67 -8.96 18.84
N ILE A 312 -4.52 -8.04 18.39
CA ILE A 312 -4.30 -6.59 18.46
C ILE A 312 -5.30 -6.01 19.45
N ARG A 313 -4.85 -5.22 20.44
CA ARG A 313 -5.77 -4.57 21.38
C ARG A 313 -6.60 -3.50 20.66
N SER A 314 -7.91 -3.48 20.89
CA SER A 314 -8.83 -2.65 20.09
C SER A 314 -8.69 -1.14 20.37
N ASP A 315 -8.23 -0.75 21.55
CA ASP A 315 -8.11 0.64 21.99
C ASP A 315 -6.73 1.25 21.70
N THR A 316 -5.66 0.47 21.79
CA THR A 316 -4.28 0.95 21.65
C THR A 316 -3.56 0.46 20.39
N GLY A 317 -4.12 -0.49 19.65
CA GLY A 317 -3.42 -1.16 18.55
C GLY A 317 -2.25 -2.04 19.02
N GLU A 318 -2.11 -2.30 20.32
CA GLU A 318 -0.97 -3.06 20.85
C GLU A 318 -1.02 -4.52 20.39
N LEU A 319 0.11 -5.02 19.87
CA LEU A 319 0.29 -6.44 19.53
C LEU A 319 0.48 -7.28 20.80
N LEU A 320 -0.57 -8.01 21.20
CA LEU A 320 -0.63 -8.85 22.39
C LEU A 320 0.04 -10.21 22.20
N LYS A 321 -0.22 -10.83 21.04
CA LYS A 321 0.20 -12.20 20.74
C LYS A 321 0.40 -12.38 19.24
N GLN A 322 1.40 -13.16 18.87
CA GLN A 322 1.56 -13.76 17.54
C GLN A 322 1.52 -15.28 17.67
N TYR A 323 0.92 -15.96 16.70
CA TYR A 323 0.81 -17.41 16.62
C TYR A 323 1.07 -17.87 15.18
N SER A 324 1.80 -18.98 15.04
CA SER A 324 1.95 -19.69 13.77
C SER A 324 2.03 -21.19 14.00
N GLU A 325 1.68 -21.96 12.98
CA GLU A 325 1.80 -23.43 12.96
C GLU A 325 2.70 -23.83 11.78
N PRO A 326 4.04 -23.79 11.94
CA PRO A 326 4.98 -24.10 10.86
C PRO A 326 4.90 -25.55 10.37
N ALA A 327 4.45 -26.48 11.21
CA ALA A 327 4.21 -27.87 10.86
C ALA A 327 3.04 -28.42 11.67
N PRO A 328 2.31 -29.45 11.18
CA PRO A 328 1.18 -30.01 11.91
C PRO A 328 1.56 -30.42 13.34
N GLY A 329 0.86 -29.84 14.33
CA GLY A 329 1.11 -30.13 15.75
C GLY A 329 2.31 -29.42 16.38
N LEU A 330 3.01 -28.58 15.61
CA LEU A 330 4.10 -27.71 16.08
C LEU A 330 3.64 -26.26 16.04
N GLN A 331 3.40 -25.66 17.20
CA GLN A 331 2.93 -24.28 17.29
C GLN A 331 4.00 -23.39 17.89
N VAL A 332 4.16 -22.19 17.34
CA VAL A 332 5.06 -21.16 17.86
C VAL A 332 4.24 -19.95 18.23
N GLU A 333 4.43 -19.47 19.46
CA GLU A 333 3.75 -18.28 19.96
C GLU A 333 4.73 -17.26 20.52
N PHE A 334 4.44 -15.98 20.29
CA PHE A 334 5.17 -14.86 20.88
C PHE A 334 4.19 -14.13 21.78
N ARG A 335 4.47 -14.09 23.09
CA ARG A 335 3.57 -13.51 24.10
C ARG A 335 4.34 -12.57 25.02
N ARG A 336 3.69 -11.50 25.47
CA ARG A 336 4.21 -10.67 26.58
C ARG A 336 4.26 -11.44 27.90
#